data_AF-A0A8E2WAS7-F1
#
_entry.id   AF-A0A8E2WAS7-F1
#
_cell.length_a   1.000
_cell.length_b   1.000
_cell.length_c   1.000
_cell.angle_alpha   90.00
_cell.angle_beta   90.00
_cell.angle_gamma   90.00
#
_symmetry.space_group_name_H-M   'P 1'
#
loop_
_entity.id
_entity.type
_entity.pdbx_description
1 polymer ?
#
loop_
_entity_poly.entity_id
_entity_poly.type
_entity_poly.pdbx_seq_one_letter_code
_entity_poly.pdbx_strand_id
1 'polypeptide(L)'
;MLERTTITEALAMWSHWHCDISPLGPRGDYALDMQLADAFRALLYRPALKDRLAWIERELRRASRRRPSDDRYHAEIISWWLAIWETEKAPIVARRFHERELRLCVS
;
A
#
# COMPACT_ATOMS: atom_id res chain seq x y z
N MET A 1 4.26 18.91 -6.80
CA MET A 1 3.92 18.20 -5.55
C MET A 1 3.04 17.04 -5.97
N LEU A 2 3.61 15.85 -6.19
CA LEU A 2 2.78 14.65 -6.38
C LEU A 2 2.21 14.32 -5.01
N GLU A 3 0.89 14.46 -4.85
CA GLU A 3 0.19 13.96 -3.66
C GLU A 3 0.61 12.51 -3.43
N ARG A 4 0.91 12.16 -2.18
CA ARG A 4 1.32 10.80 -1.81
C ARG A 4 0.16 9.85 -2.10
N THR A 5 0.21 9.17 -3.25
CA THR A 5 -0.74 8.13 -3.60
C THR A 5 -0.74 7.06 -2.51
N THR A 6 -1.89 6.80 -1.91
CA THR A 6 -2.03 5.76 -0.89
C THR A 6 -1.88 4.37 -1.52
N ILE A 7 -1.52 3.35 -0.73
CA ILE A 7 -1.41 1.97 -1.23
C ILE A 7 -2.73 1.48 -1.84
N THR A 8 -3.86 1.92 -1.30
CA THR A 8 -5.19 1.52 -1.78
C THR A 8 -5.50 2.16 -3.14
N GLU A 9 -5.19 3.44 -3.32
CA GLU A 9 -5.29 4.12 -4.61
C GLU A 9 -4.34 3.51 -5.64
N ALA A 10 -3.11 3.18 -5.22
CA ALA A 10 -2.16 2.48 -6.07
C ALA A 10 -2.69 1.09 -6.50
N LEU A 11 -3.25 0.30 -5.59
CA LEU A 11 -3.84 -0.99 -5.94
C LEU A 11 -5.02 -0.85 -6.91
N ALA A 12 -5.82 0.22 -6.79
CA ALA A 12 -6.93 0.49 -7.70
C ALA A 12 -6.43 0.94 -9.09
N MET A 13 -5.53 1.91 -9.14
CA MET A 13 -4.99 2.49 -10.38
C MET A 13 -4.16 1.49 -11.19
N TRP A 14 -3.32 0.70 -10.52
CA TRP A 14 -2.32 -0.16 -11.15
C TRP A 14 -2.76 -1.63 -11.26
N SER A 15 -4.02 -1.92 -10.93
CA SER A 15 -4.66 -3.21 -11.20
C SER A 15 -4.57 -3.68 -12.65
N HIS A 16 -4.32 -2.74 -13.58
CA HIS A 16 -4.15 -2.99 -15.01
C HIS A 16 -2.72 -2.79 -15.51
N TRP A 17 -1.79 -2.29 -14.68
CA TRP A 17 -0.41 -1.92 -15.07
C TRP A 17 0.61 -2.69 -14.22
N HIS A 18 1.32 -3.63 -14.84
CA HIS A 18 2.34 -4.48 -14.22
C HIS A 18 3.73 -3.81 -14.14
N CYS A 19 3.81 -2.56 -13.68
CA CYS A 19 5.07 -1.81 -13.76
C CYS A 19 6.19 -2.36 -12.86
N ASP A 20 7.44 -2.14 -13.30
CA ASP A 20 8.66 -2.63 -12.64
C ASP A 20 9.12 -1.80 -11.45
N ILE A 21 8.62 -0.56 -11.35
CA ILE A 21 8.98 0.38 -10.30
C ILE A 21 7.73 0.70 -9.50
N SER A 22 7.83 0.58 -8.17
CA SER A 22 6.74 0.89 -7.24
C SER A 22 6.23 2.33 -7.45
N PRO A 23 4.91 2.57 -7.52
CA PRO A 23 4.35 3.91 -7.69
C PRO A 23 4.56 4.83 -6.48
N LEU A 24 5.08 4.30 -5.37
CA LEU A 24 5.50 5.07 -4.20
C LEU A 24 6.87 5.76 -4.39
N GLY A 25 7.48 5.58 -5.56
CA GLY A 25 8.75 6.18 -5.95
C GLY A 25 9.98 5.38 -5.51
N PRO A 26 11.13 5.61 -6.15
CA PRO A 26 12.39 4.96 -5.79
C PRO A 26 12.91 5.49 -4.46
N ARG A 27 13.32 4.59 -3.55
CA ARG A 27 13.86 4.93 -2.23
C ARG A 27 15.37 5.14 -2.23
N GLY A 28 16.00 5.04 -3.41
CA GLY A 28 17.45 5.10 -3.57
C GLY A 28 18.15 3.81 -3.17
N ASP A 29 17.40 2.73 -2.94
CA ASP A 29 17.91 1.39 -2.68
C ASP A 29 17.20 0.41 -3.61
N TYR A 30 17.91 0.02 -4.69
CA TYR A 30 17.37 -0.85 -5.73
C TYR A 30 16.89 -2.21 -5.20
N ALA A 31 17.60 -2.78 -4.23
CA ALA A 31 17.24 -4.09 -3.69
C ALA A 31 15.93 -4.01 -2.90
N LEU A 32 15.78 -2.96 -2.08
CA LEU A 32 14.54 -2.66 -1.36
C LEU A 32 13.40 -2.34 -2.32
N ASP A 33 13.65 -1.49 -3.33
CA ASP A 33 12.63 -1.08 -4.30
C ASP A 33 12.09 -2.29 -5.09
N MET A 34 12.96 -3.23 -5.47
CA MET A 34 12.55 -4.48 -6.12
C MET A 34 11.71 -5.38 -5.19
N GLN A 35 12.11 -5.53 -3.93
CA GLN A 35 11.33 -6.31 -2.96
C GLN A 35 9.94 -5.72 -2.74
N LEU A 36 9.84 -4.39 -2.64
CA LEU A 36 8.56 -3.71 -2.52
C LEU A 36 7.71 -3.85 -3.79
N ALA A 37 8.31 -3.81 -4.97
CA ALA A 37 7.60 -4.06 -6.23
C ALA A 37 7.02 -5.49 -6.27
N ASP A 38 7.79 -6.50 -5.86
CA ASP A 38 7.31 -7.89 -5.80
C ASP A 38 6.20 -8.09 -4.76
N ALA A 39 6.33 -7.45 -3.60
CA ALA A 39 5.28 -7.44 -2.58
C ALA A 39 4.00 -6.77 -3.10
N PHE A 40 4.12 -5.65 -3.81
CA PHE A 40 2.99 -4.96 -4.43
C PHE A 40 2.28 -5.82 -5.47
N ARG A 41 3.04 -6.50 -6.34
CA ARG A 41 2.47 -7.48 -7.30
C ARG A 41 1.72 -8.60 -6.60
N ALA A 42 2.26 -9.11 -5.48
CA ALA A 42 1.56 -10.11 -4.69
C ALA A 42 0.21 -9.59 -4.17
N LEU A 43 0.12 -8.32 -3.75
CA LEU A 43 -1.14 -7.71 -3.34
C LEU A 43 -2.13 -7.52 -4.51
N LEU A 44 -1.63 -7.18 -5.71
CA LEU A 44 -2.45 -7.05 -6.92
C LEU A 44 -3.16 -8.36 -7.29
N TYR A 45 -2.45 -9.50 -7.24
CA TYR A 45 -3.03 -10.83 -7.53
C TYR A 45 -4.04 -11.31 -6.49
N ARG A 46 -4.29 -10.55 -5.43
CA ARG A 46 -5.24 -10.88 -4.36
C ARG A 46 -6.38 -9.88 -4.41
N PRO A 47 -7.51 -10.20 -5.06
CA PRO A 47 -8.60 -9.25 -5.23
C PRO A 47 -9.36 -8.99 -3.92
N ALA A 48 -9.45 -9.99 -3.04
CA ALA A 48 -10.15 -9.86 -1.77
C ALA A 48 -9.29 -9.20 -0.69
N LEU A 49 -9.88 -8.27 0.05
CA LEU A 49 -9.25 -7.56 1.17
C LEU A 49 -8.70 -8.54 2.22
N LYS A 50 -9.49 -9.53 2.61
CA LYS A 50 -9.10 -10.56 3.58
C LYS A 50 -7.82 -11.28 3.16
N ASP A 51 -7.68 -11.56 1.86
CA ASP A 51 -6.52 -12.27 1.33
C ASP A 51 -5.28 -11.38 1.28
N ARG A 52 -5.45 -10.08 1.01
CA ARG A 52 -4.37 -9.08 1.10
C ARG A 52 -3.84 -8.97 2.52
N LEU A 53 -4.72 -8.77 3.51
CA LEU A 53 -4.34 -8.67 4.92
C LEU A 53 -3.68 -9.96 5.43
N ALA A 54 -4.25 -11.13 5.13
CA ALA A 54 -3.68 -12.41 5.50
C ALA A 54 -2.30 -12.65 4.85
N TRP A 55 -2.10 -12.17 3.63
CA TRP A 55 -0.79 -12.23 2.97
C TRP A 55 0.23 -11.33 3.68
N ILE A 56 -0.13 -10.08 3.98
CA ILE A 56 0.74 -9.13 4.68
C ILE A 56 1.16 -9.69 6.05
N GLU A 57 0.21 -10.22 6.83
CA GLU A 57 0.51 -10.83 8.13
C GLU A 57 1.46 -12.04 8.02
N ARG A 58 1.34 -12.83 6.95
CA ARG A 58 2.25 -13.94 6.71
C ARG A 58 3.64 -13.44 6.32
N GLU A 59 3.72 -12.37 5.54
CA GLU A 59 4.96 -11.77 5.11
C GLU A 59 5.73 -11.17 6.29
N LEU A 60 5.04 -10.42 7.16
CA LEU A 60 5.60 -9.91 8.41
C LEU A 60 6.09 -11.03 9.35
N ARG A 61 5.38 -12.16 9.41
CA ARG A 61 5.80 -13.33 10.21
C ARG A 61 7.03 -14.03 9.64
N ARG A 62 7.15 -14.14 8.32
CA ARG A 62 8.28 -14.80 7.64
C ARG A 62 9.61 -14.11 7.92
N ALA A 63 9.54 -12.82 8.15
CA ALA A 63 10.72 -12.00 8.22
C ALA A 63 11.30 -11.83 9.63
N SER A 64 10.65 -12.41 10.64
CA SER A 64 11.20 -12.65 11.98
C SER A 64 12.52 -13.45 12.01
N ARG A 65 13.07 -13.87 10.85
CA ARG A 65 14.27 -14.69 10.73
C ARG A 65 15.50 -14.01 10.10
N ARG A 66 15.50 -12.73 9.68
CA ARG A 66 16.64 -12.13 8.90
C ARG A 66 16.95 -10.63 9.19
N ARG A 67 17.86 -10.04 8.39
CA ARG A 67 18.92 -9.03 8.68
C ARG A 67 18.37 -7.60 8.91
N PRO A 68 19.17 -6.65 9.45
CA PRO A 68 18.76 -5.25 9.68
C PRO A 68 18.28 -4.48 8.43
N SER A 69 18.69 -4.90 7.22
CA SER A 69 18.16 -4.35 5.95
C SER A 69 16.65 -4.56 5.80
N ASP A 70 16.09 -5.55 6.50
CA ASP A 70 14.70 -5.97 6.40
C ASP A 70 13.77 -5.01 7.18
N ASP A 71 14.31 -4.14 8.04
CA ASP A 71 13.53 -3.21 8.86
C ASP A 71 12.80 -2.15 8.01
N ARG A 72 13.46 -1.63 6.96
CA ARG A 72 12.85 -0.65 6.04
C ARG A 72 11.75 -1.28 5.20
N TYR A 73 11.96 -2.52 4.78
CA TYR A 73 10.94 -3.29 4.08
C TYR A 73 9.71 -3.51 4.98
N HIS A 74 9.90 -3.91 6.24
CA HIS A 74 8.78 -4.09 7.17
C HIS A 74 8.05 -2.82 7.53
N ALA A 75 8.77 -1.71 7.73
CA ALA A 75 8.14 -0.43 7.98
C ALA A 75 7.13 -0.10 6.87
N GLU A 76 7.46 -0.42 5.61
CA GLU A 76 6.56 -0.24 4.48
C GLU A 76 5.43 -1.27 4.42
N ILE A 77 5.71 -2.55 4.65
CA ILE A 77 4.65 -3.56 4.69
C ILE A 77 3.64 -3.27 5.84
N ILE A 78 4.11 -2.77 6.99
CA ILE A 78 3.28 -2.32 8.11
C ILE A 78 2.49 -1.06 7.73
N SER A 79 3.12 -0.08 7.06
CA SER A 79 2.42 1.13 6.61
C SER A 79 1.28 0.78 5.65
N TRP A 80 1.50 -0.21 4.77
CA TRP A 80 0.47 -0.71 3.87
C TRP A 80 -0.66 -1.42 4.60
N TRP A 81 -0.33 -2.24 5.60
CA TRP A 81 -1.33 -2.88 6.45
C TRP A 81 -2.22 -1.85 7.14
N LEU A 82 -1.62 -0.82 7.74
CA LEU A 82 -2.34 0.27 8.40
C LEU A 82 -3.24 1.03 7.43
N ALA A 83 -2.72 1.43 6.26
CA ALA A 83 -3.51 2.15 5.27
C ALA A 83 -4.69 1.33 4.73
N ILE A 84 -4.48 0.03 4.49
CA ILE A 84 -5.55 -0.88 4.05
C ILE A 84 -6.61 -1.06 5.15
N TRP A 85 -6.17 -1.25 6.39
CA TRP A 85 -7.05 -1.40 7.55
C TRP A 85 -7.83 -0.12 7.87
N GLU A 86 -7.17 1.04 7.83
CA GLU A 86 -7.81 2.35 8.02
C GLU A 86 -8.86 2.61 6.95
N THR A 87 -8.60 2.26 5.69
CA THR A 87 -9.60 2.40 4.63
C THR A 87 -10.85 1.54 4.91
N GLU A 88 -10.69 0.39 5.57
CA GLU A 88 -11.80 -0.50 5.94
C GLU A 88 -12.55 -0.02 7.20
N LYS A 89 -11.81 0.42 8.22
CA LYS A 89 -12.36 0.83 9.52
C LYS A 89 -12.80 2.29 9.59
N ALA A 90 -12.39 3.12 8.63
CA ALA A 90 -12.89 4.48 8.51
C ALA A 90 -14.42 4.42 8.43
N PRO A 91 -15.14 5.01 9.40
CA PRO A 91 -16.60 5.02 9.34
C PRO A 91 -17.03 5.73 8.05
N ILE A 92 -18.14 5.27 7.45
CA ILE A 92 -18.77 5.84 6.23
C ILE A 92 -18.91 7.37 6.31
N VAL A 93 -18.93 7.93 7.51
CA VAL A 93 -18.94 9.37 7.80
C VAL A 93 -17.71 10.10 7.26
N ALA A 94 -16.49 9.54 7.35
CA ALA A 94 -15.28 10.17 6.81
C ALA A 94 -15.33 10.27 5.28
N ARG A 95 -15.93 9.28 4.61
CA ARG A 95 -16.15 9.29 3.16
C ARG A 95 -17.05 10.43 2.70
N ARG A 96 -18.07 10.77 3.50
CA ARG A 96 -18.98 11.90 3.24
C ARG A 96 -18.33 13.26 3.47
N PHE A 97 -17.34 13.36 4.37
CA PHE A 97 -16.58 14.60 4.55
C PHE A 97 -15.62 14.84 3.39
N HIS A 98 -14.90 13.79 2.94
CA HIS A 98 -14.00 13.89 1.80
C HIS A 98 -14.74 14.20 0.47
N GLU A 99 -15.92 13.58 0.26
CA GLU A 99 -16.81 13.91 -0.87
C GLU A 99 -17.41 15.34 -0.78
N ARG A 100 -17.52 15.92 0.42
CA ARG A 100 -18.00 17.29 0.63
C ARG A 100 -16.89 18.33 0.43
N GLU A 101 -15.67 18.05 0.86
CA GLU A 101 -14.53 18.94 0.63
C GLU A 101 -14.21 19.08 -0.86
N LEU A 102 -14.27 17.99 -1.63
CA LEU A 102 -14.13 18.03 -3.09
C LEU A 102 -15.22 18.86 -3.80
N ARG A 103 -16.41 19.02 -3.20
CA ARG A 103 -17.46 19.90 -3.75
C ARG A 103 -17.28 21.37 -3.41
N LEU A 104 -16.57 21.70 -2.33
CA LEU A 104 -16.32 23.08 -1.89
C LEU A 104 -15.10 23.70 -2.60
N CYS A 105 -14.18 22.89 -3.12
CA CYS A 105 -13.04 23.35 -3.92
C CYS A 105 -13.35 23.54 -5.42
N VAL A 106 -14.59 23.29 -5.86
CA VAL A 106 -15.04 23.43 -7.26
C VAL A 106 -16.10 24.55 -7.43
N SER A 107 -16.24 25.41 -6.41
CA SER A 107 -17.08 26.62 -6.45
C SER A 107 -16.26 27.89 -6.51
#